data_AF-A0AAW0NWY9-F1
#
_entry.id   AF-A0AAW0NWY9-F1
#
_cell.length_a   1.000
_cell.length_b   1.000
_cell.length_c   1.000
_cell.angle_alpha   90.00
_cell.angle_beta   90.00
_cell.angle_gamma   90.00
#
_symmetry.space_group_name_H-M   'P 1'
#
loop_
_entity.id
_entity.type
_entity.pdbx_description
1 polymer ?
#
loop_
_entity_poly.entity_id
_entity_poly.type
_entity_poly.pdbx_seq_one_letter_code
_entity_poly.pdbx_strand_id
1 'polypeptide(L)'
;MTDWGEKSTAELMSTYVAKDSGFAVPKEGWRICLAHEFKEKRKPFQATDVSLSQIFEHVSFGIRYLKWWYKKTQVEKKAAFIDIFGAQPLRQIYGVPLGGIGGGTITRGWRGEFCRWQLNPGMYTYKTVTANQFTVCLRRDGQTVYQQVLSVERPPTLQGWNWGYCGEYAFYHALYPRAWTVYHLPGQNVTLTCRQISPSSLMIIRIQVCR
;
A
#
# COMPACT_ATOMS: atom_id res chain seq x y z
N MET A 1 26.57 6.07 6.71
CA MET A 1 25.21 5.46 6.64
C MET A 1 24.49 5.78 5.32
N THR A 2 25.12 6.49 4.38
CA THR A 2 24.55 6.97 3.10
C THR A 2 24.62 5.93 1.96
N ASP A 3 25.70 5.17 1.86
CA ASP A 3 25.94 4.24 0.72
C ASP A 3 24.89 3.12 0.59
N TRP A 4 24.47 2.51 1.71
CA TRP A 4 23.45 1.45 1.69
C TRP A 4 22.05 1.96 1.31
N GLY A 5 21.68 3.17 1.76
CA GLY A 5 20.37 3.76 1.45
C GLY A 5 20.27 4.17 -0.01
N GLU A 6 21.35 4.71 -0.58
CA GLU A 6 21.43 5.08 -2.00
C GLU A 6 21.37 3.85 -2.91
N LYS A 7 22.13 2.80 -2.61
CA LYS A 7 22.09 1.52 -3.34
C LYS A 7 20.72 0.87 -3.34
N SER A 8 20.07 0.83 -2.17
CA SER A 8 18.72 0.27 -2.05
C SER A 8 17.68 1.07 -2.85
N THR A 9 17.75 2.40 -2.80
CA THR A 9 16.84 3.27 -3.57
C THR A 9 17.07 3.12 -5.07
N ALA A 10 18.33 2.96 -5.51
CA ALA A 10 18.66 2.70 -6.90
C ALA A 10 18.09 1.36 -7.40
N GLU A 11 18.13 0.29 -6.59
CA GLU A 11 17.50 -0.99 -6.94
C GLU A 11 15.96 -0.88 -7.03
N LEU A 12 15.33 -0.16 -6.10
CA LEU A 12 13.87 0.04 -6.11
C LEU A 12 13.38 0.90 -7.30
N MET A 13 14.27 1.72 -7.86
CA MET A 13 13.99 2.61 -8.98
C MET A 13 14.58 2.12 -10.31
N SER A 14 15.19 0.93 -10.36
CA SER A 14 15.94 0.46 -11.54
C SER A 14 15.09 0.37 -12.81
N THR A 15 13.80 0.09 -12.68
CA THR A 15 12.85 -0.06 -13.80
C THR A 15 12.13 1.24 -14.14
N TYR A 16 12.43 2.35 -13.45
CA TYR A 16 11.78 3.62 -13.71
C TYR A 16 12.39 4.30 -14.95
N VAL A 17 11.55 4.56 -15.96
CA VAL A 17 11.98 5.07 -17.27
C VAL A 17 11.90 6.58 -17.37
N ALA A 18 10.91 7.19 -16.72
CA ALA A 18 10.74 8.64 -16.76
C ALA A 18 11.84 9.36 -15.96
N LYS A 19 12.18 10.61 -16.35
CA LYS A 19 13.23 11.40 -15.67
C LYS A 19 12.68 12.46 -14.72
N ASP A 20 11.35 12.57 -14.62
CA ASP A 20 10.70 13.59 -13.81
C ASP A 20 10.70 13.24 -12.33
N SER A 21 11.07 14.20 -11.48
CA SER A 21 10.99 14.06 -10.03
C SER A 21 9.59 14.36 -9.46
N GLY A 22 8.65 14.82 -10.30
CA GLY A 22 7.34 15.33 -9.86
C GLY A 22 7.43 16.67 -9.14
N PHE A 23 6.27 17.19 -8.72
CA PHE A 23 6.16 18.51 -8.10
C PHE A 23 6.13 18.45 -6.58
N ALA A 24 6.98 19.26 -5.94
CA ALA A 24 7.09 19.34 -4.48
C ALA A 24 7.29 17.97 -3.80
N VAL A 25 8.04 17.08 -4.46
CA VAL A 25 8.46 15.78 -3.93
C VAL A 25 9.84 15.96 -3.28
N PRO A 26 10.02 15.61 -1.99
CA PRO A 26 11.32 15.70 -1.33
C PRO A 26 12.35 14.72 -1.93
N LYS A 27 13.62 15.00 -1.72
CA LYS A 27 14.72 14.11 -2.15
C LYS A 27 14.84 12.93 -1.19
N GLU A 28 14.61 13.19 0.09
CA GLU A 28 14.68 12.24 1.19
C GLU A 28 13.38 11.46 1.31
N GLY A 29 13.49 10.17 1.64
CA GLY A 29 12.35 9.30 1.87
C GLY A 29 12.45 8.02 1.08
N TRP A 30 11.52 7.11 1.33
CA TRP A 30 11.47 5.83 0.64
C TRP A 30 10.89 6.02 -0.75
N ARG A 31 11.57 5.54 -1.80
CA ARG A 31 11.12 5.67 -3.19
C ARG A 31 11.14 4.31 -3.89
N ILE A 32 10.09 4.02 -4.66
CA ILE A 32 9.93 2.76 -5.37
C ILE A 32 9.20 2.96 -6.69
N CYS A 33 9.69 2.32 -7.76
CA CYS A 33 9.02 2.30 -9.05
C CYS A 33 7.77 1.44 -9.00
N LEU A 34 6.67 1.86 -9.61
CA LEU A 34 5.42 1.10 -9.61
C LEU A 34 5.53 -0.27 -10.30
N ALA A 35 6.51 -0.44 -11.19
CA ALA A 35 6.82 -1.73 -11.83
C ALA A 35 7.69 -2.67 -10.98
N HIS A 36 8.28 -2.21 -9.87
CA HIS A 36 9.21 -3.01 -9.08
C HIS A 36 8.57 -4.31 -8.55
N GLU A 37 9.26 -5.44 -8.63
CA GLU A 37 8.81 -6.69 -8.02
C GLU A 37 9.83 -7.15 -6.97
N PHE A 38 9.34 -7.37 -5.75
CA PHE A 38 10.19 -7.86 -4.67
C PHE A 38 10.54 -9.34 -4.88
N LYS A 39 11.85 -9.64 -4.94
CA LYS A 39 12.37 -11.01 -5.06
C LYS A 39 12.04 -11.86 -3.83
N GLU A 40 12.10 -11.23 -2.65
CA GLU A 40 11.87 -11.91 -1.37
C GLU A 40 10.38 -11.97 -1.03
N LYS A 41 9.79 -13.16 -1.07
CA LYS A 41 8.43 -13.40 -0.57
C LYS A 41 8.49 -13.75 0.91
N ARG A 42 7.99 -12.84 1.75
CA ARG A 42 7.95 -13.04 3.21
C ARG A 42 6.73 -13.89 3.59
N LYS A 43 6.95 -14.96 4.35
CA LYS A 43 5.88 -15.78 4.94
C LYS A 43 5.72 -15.42 6.42
N PRO A 44 4.49 -15.47 6.96
CA PRO A 44 4.30 -15.34 8.39
C PRO A 44 5.00 -16.51 9.11
N PHE A 45 5.46 -16.24 10.32
CA PHE A 45 6.05 -17.25 11.19
C PHE A 45 5.04 -18.39 11.43
N GLN A 46 5.43 -19.62 11.14
CA GLN A 46 4.56 -20.79 11.26
C GLN A 46 4.91 -21.58 12.53
N ALA A 47 3.93 -22.36 13.03
CA ALA A 47 4.16 -23.22 14.19
C ALA A 47 5.27 -24.27 13.94
N THR A 48 5.52 -24.62 12.68
CA THR A 48 6.60 -25.51 12.25
C THR A 48 8.00 -24.89 12.35
N ASP A 49 8.10 -23.56 12.51
CA ASP A 49 9.36 -22.84 12.65
C ASP A 49 9.85 -22.83 14.11
N VAL A 50 9.08 -23.38 15.05
CA VAL A 50 9.37 -23.39 16.48
C VAL A 50 9.98 -24.73 16.90
N SER A 51 11.08 -24.67 17.65
CA SER A 51 11.68 -25.87 18.24
C SER A 51 10.75 -26.50 19.26
N LEU A 52 10.68 -27.83 19.28
CA LEU A 52 9.85 -28.59 20.23
C LEU A 52 10.15 -28.23 21.70
N SER A 53 11.41 -27.94 22.04
CA SER A 53 11.81 -27.52 23.40
C SER A 53 11.09 -26.24 23.83
N GLN A 54 11.01 -25.25 22.94
CA GLN A 54 10.35 -23.97 23.21
C GLN A 54 8.84 -24.12 23.31
N ILE A 55 8.25 -25.08 22.57
CA ILE A 55 6.83 -25.40 22.69
C ILE A 55 6.54 -25.91 24.10
N PHE A 56 7.34 -26.85 24.62
CA PHE A 56 7.17 -27.40 25.97
C PHE A 56 7.35 -26.34 27.07
N GLU A 57 8.35 -25.46 26.94
CA GLU A 57 8.58 -24.35 27.88
C GLU A 57 7.39 -23.37 27.97
N HIS A 58 6.61 -23.23 26.89
CA HIS A 58 5.52 -22.26 26.81
C HIS A 58 4.11 -22.88 26.82
N VAL A 59 3.97 -24.18 27.15
CA VAL A 59 2.67 -24.88 27.19
C VAL A 59 1.65 -24.17 28.09
N SER A 60 2.07 -23.69 29.27
CA SER A 60 1.16 -23.00 30.21
C SER A 60 0.56 -21.72 29.61
N PHE A 61 1.36 -20.96 28.84
CA PHE A 61 0.89 -19.80 28.09
C PHE A 61 -0.02 -20.20 26.92
N GLY A 62 0.32 -21.29 26.22
CA GLY A 62 -0.48 -21.85 25.14
C GLY A 62 -1.89 -22.24 25.60
N ILE A 63 -2.01 -22.95 26.74
CA ILE A 63 -3.31 -23.32 27.33
C ILE A 63 -4.12 -22.07 27.70
N ARG A 64 -3.48 -21.07 28.32
CA ARG A 64 -4.14 -19.81 28.67
C ARG A 64 -4.66 -19.07 27.43
N TYR A 65 -3.84 -19.01 26.38
CA TYR A 65 -4.23 -18.42 25.10
C TYR A 65 -5.39 -19.19 24.46
N LEU A 66 -5.33 -20.52 24.39
CA LEU A 66 -6.40 -21.36 23.84
C LEU A 66 -7.73 -21.15 24.57
N LYS A 67 -7.72 -21.10 25.90
CA LYS A 67 -8.92 -20.83 26.71
C LYS A 67 -9.49 -19.44 26.42
N TRP A 68 -8.64 -18.42 26.32
CA TRP A 68 -9.05 -17.07 25.97
C TRP A 68 -9.60 -17.00 24.54
N TRP A 69 -8.91 -17.59 23.57
CA TRP A 69 -9.27 -17.64 22.16
C TRP A 69 -10.62 -18.34 21.99
N TYR A 70 -10.82 -19.50 22.61
CA TYR A 70 -12.09 -20.22 22.59
C TYR A 70 -13.23 -19.36 23.15
N LYS A 71 -13.02 -18.72 24.31
CA LYS A 71 -14.02 -17.81 24.89
C LYS A 71 -14.34 -16.63 23.95
N LYS A 72 -13.33 -16.01 23.34
CA LYS A 72 -13.55 -14.85 22.44
C LYS A 72 -14.20 -15.23 21.13
N THR A 73 -13.69 -16.26 20.45
CA THR A 73 -14.11 -16.62 19.10
C THR A 73 -15.37 -17.47 19.10
N GLN A 74 -15.47 -18.47 19.97
CA GLN A 74 -16.59 -19.42 19.96
C GLN A 74 -17.76 -18.97 20.84
N VAL A 75 -17.50 -18.45 22.04
CA VAL A 75 -18.55 -18.05 22.98
C VAL A 75 -19.03 -16.62 22.70
N GLU A 76 -18.11 -15.65 22.68
CA GLU A 76 -18.45 -14.24 22.46
C GLU A 76 -18.67 -13.89 20.98
N LYS A 77 -18.32 -14.77 20.04
CA LYS A 77 -18.37 -14.54 18.58
C LYS A 77 -17.68 -13.25 18.14
N LYS A 78 -16.61 -12.87 18.84
CA LYS A 78 -15.78 -11.70 18.52
C LYS A 78 -14.50 -12.14 17.84
N ALA A 79 -14.02 -11.32 16.92
CA ALA A 79 -12.72 -11.54 16.29
C ALA A 79 -11.61 -11.41 17.34
N ALA A 80 -10.69 -12.37 17.35
CA ALA A 80 -9.50 -12.32 18.20
C ALA A 80 -8.50 -11.32 17.59
N PHE A 81 -8.07 -10.34 18.38
CA PHE A 81 -7.10 -9.35 17.91
C PHE A 81 -5.68 -9.93 17.78
N ILE A 82 -5.36 -10.97 18.56
CA ILE A 82 -4.19 -11.83 18.39
C ILE A 82 -4.72 -13.18 17.95
N ASP A 83 -4.48 -13.53 16.69
CA ASP A 83 -4.82 -14.83 16.13
C ASP A 83 -3.56 -15.51 15.60
N ILE A 84 -3.05 -16.44 16.40
CA ILE A 84 -1.87 -17.26 16.06
C ILE A 84 -2.24 -18.32 14.99
N PHE A 85 -3.51 -18.75 14.93
CA PHE A 85 -3.96 -19.75 13.97
C PHE A 85 -4.24 -19.15 12.60
N GLY A 86 -4.74 -17.91 12.58
CA GLY A 86 -5.02 -17.11 11.39
C GLY A 86 -3.92 -16.09 11.07
N ALA A 87 -2.64 -16.48 11.11
CA ALA A 87 -1.54 -15.55 10.88
C ALA A 87 -1.66 -14.88 9.49
N GLN A 88 -1.82 -13.55 9.49
CA GLN A 88 -2.02 -12.80 8.26
C GLN A 88 -0.72 -12.73 7.44
N PRO A 89 -0.72 -13.13 6.16
CA PRO A 89 0.47 -13.03 5.33
C PRO A 89 0.84 -11.57 5.07
N LEU A 90 2.12 -11.25 5.23
CA LEU A 90 2.66 -9.93 4.87
C LEU A 90 2.65 -9.78 3.34
N ARG A 91 1.80 -8.89 2.83
CA ARG A 91 1.82 -8.50 1.41
C ARG A 91 2.71 -7.27 1.25
N GLN A 92 3.67 -7.30 0.34
CA GLN A 92 4.55 -6.16 0.05
C GLN A 92 3.86 -5.11 -0.85
N ILE A 93 2.62 -4.76 -0.52
CA ILE A 93 1.78 -3.81 -1.28
C ILE A 93 1.50 -2.54 -0.48
N TYR A 94 1.82 -2.51 0.82
CA TYR A 94 1.42 -1.41 1.70
C TYR A 94 2.25 -0.14 1.50
N GLY A 95 1.58 1.01 1.58
CA GLY A 95 2.21 2.33 1.62
C GLY A 95 1.92 3.04 2.95
N VAL A 96 2.09 4.36 2.94
CA VAL A 96 1.78 5.23 4.08
C VAL A 96 0.28 5.18 4.38
N PRO A 97 -0.12 4.92 5.65
CA PRO A 97 -1.52 4.91 6.04
C PRO A 97 -2.11 6.32 6.01
N LEU A 98 -3.38 6.42 5.63
CA LEU A 98 -4.22 7.62 5.66
C LEU A 98 -5.17 7.58 6.83
N GLY A 99 -5.09 8.56 7.72
CA GLY A 99 -6.01 8.68 8.83
C GLY A 99 -5.39 9.39 10.02
N GLY A 100 -6.26 10.00 10.81
CA GLY A 100 -5.90 10.65 12.06
C GLY A 100 -5.84 9.69 13.23
N ILE A 101 -5.31 10.18 14.35
CA ILE A 101 -5.32 9.43 15.61
C ILE A 101 -6.78 9.28 16.06
N GLY A 102 -7.21 8.05 16.35
CA GLY A 102 -8.56 7.74 16.84
C GLY A 102 -9.68 7.76 15.78
N GLY A 103 -9.45 8.30 14.58
CA GLY A 103 -10.44 8.35 13.49
C GLY A 103 -10.46 7.12 12.57
N GLY A 104 -9.58 6.16 12.81
CA GLY A 104 -9.34 5.03 11.92
C GLY A 104 -8.42 5.37 10.75
N THR A 105 -7.87 4.33 10.10
CA THR A 105 -6.93 4.51 8.99
C THR A 105 -7.30 3.66 7.77
N ILE A 106 -6.96 4.15 6.58
CA ILE A 106 -7.04 3.46 5.31
C ILE A 106 -5.65 3.51 4.69
N THR A 107 -5.05 2.37 4.39
CA THR A 107 -3.74 2.33 3.75
C THR A 107 -3.90 2.25 2.25
N ARG A 108 -3.37 3.25 1.57
CA ARG A 108 -3.14 3.20 0.12
C ARG A 108 -1.78 2.57 -0.12
N GLY A 109 -1.76 1.54 -0.95
CA GLY A 109 -0.57 0.84 -1.39
C GLY A 109 0.28 1.71 -2.32
N TRP A 110 1.56 1.35 -2.42
CA TRP A 110 2.50 2.08 -3.26
C TRP A 110 2.19 1.92 -4.77
N ARG A 111 1.45 0.89 -5.16
CA ARG A 111 0.91 0.70 -6.52
C ARG A 111 -0.42 1.43 -6.79
N GLY A 112 -1.00 2.05 -5.76
CA GLY A 112 -2.16 2.95 -5.87
C GLY A 112 -3.46 2.40 -5.28
N GLU A 113 -3.52 1.11 -4.98
CA GLU A 113 -4.69 0.41 -4.44
C GLU A 113 -4.99 0.72 -2.97
N PHE A 114 -6.26 0.65 -2.55
CA PHE A 114 -6.64 0.74 -1.14
C PHE A 114 -6.75 -0.66 -0.54
N CYS A 115 -5.79 -1.06 0.29
CA CYS A 115 -5.53 -2.48 0.62
C CYS A 115 -5.63 -2.85 2.11
N ARG A 116 -5.59 -1.88 3.03
CA ARG A 116 -5.74 -2.15 4.47
C ARG A 116 -6.64 -1.12 5.14
N TRP A 117 -7.62 -1.59 5.90
CA TRP A 117 -8.67 -0.77 6.51
C TRP A 117 -8.66 -1.00 8.01
N GLN A 118 -8.46 0.06 8.77
CA GLN A 118 -8.51 0.10 10.24
C GLN A 118 -9.59 1.11 10.64
N LEU A 119 -10.82 0.90 10.18
CA LEU A 119 -11.95 1.76 10.50
C LEU A 119 -12.53 1.45 11.90
N ASN A 120 -12.42 0.19 12.30
CA ASN A 120 -12.77 -0.26 13.64
C ASN A 120 -11.49 -0.28 14.50
N PRO A 121 -11.43 0.45 15.63
CA PRO A 121 -10.27 0.44 16.50
C PRO A 121 -9.87 -0.97 16.92
N GLY A 122 -8.56 -1.29 16.81
CA GLY A 122 -8.02 -2.61 17.14
C GLY A 122 -8.27 -3.71 16.11
N MET A 123 -9.05 -3.46 15.05
CA MET A 123 -9.36 -4.43 14.00
C MET A 123 -8.85 -3.98 12.64
N TYR A 124 -8.27 -4.92 11.89
CA TYR A 124 -7.70 -4.66 10.56
C TYR A 124 -8.37 -5.56 9.52
N THR A 125 -8.88 -4.94 8.46
CA THR A 125 -9.37 -5.66 7.27
C THR A 125 -8.36 -5.51 6.15
N TYR A 126 -7.79 -6.62 5.71
CA TYR A 126 -6.81 -6.67 4.62
C TYR A 126 -7.49 -7.07 3.32
N LYS A 127 -8.15 -6.11 2.67
CA LYS A 127 -8.86 -6.32 1.42
C LYS A 127 -8.56 -5.18 0.46
N THR A 128 -8.14 -5.52 -0.75
CA THR A 128 -8.05 -4.56 -1.83
C THR A 128 -9.43 -4.30 -2.40
N VAL A 129 -9.85 -3.04 -2.43
CA VAL A 129 -11.12 -2.62 -3.05
C VAL A 129 -10.82 -2.03 -4.42
N THR A 130 -11.03 -2.83 -5.46
CA THR A 130 -10.71 -2.48 -6.86
C THR A 130 -11.42 -1.23 -7.37
N ALA A 131 -12.65 -0.98 -6.91
CA ALA A 131 -13.43 0.19 -7.34
C ALA A 131 -12.84 1.53 -6.86
N ASN A 132 -12.03 1.52 -5.81
CA ASN A 132 -11.45 2.73 -5.25
C ASN A 132 -10.15 3.04 -5.99
N GLN A 133 -10.24 3.87 -7.02
CA GLN A 133 -9.09 4.27 -7.84
C GLN A 133 -9.21 5.72 -8.29
N PHE A 134 -8.07 6.28 -8.68
CA PHE A 134 -8.03 7.56 -9.38
C PHE A 134 -7.94 7.32 -10.89
N THR A 135 -8.71 8.09 -11.65
CA THR A 135 -8.70 8.07 -13.11
C THR A 135 -8.37 9.48 -13.60
N VAL A 136 -7.47 9.57 -14.57
CA VAL A 136 -7.19 10.84 -15.26
C VAL A 136 -7.94 10.85 -16.59
N CYS A 137 -8.50 12.01 -16.92
CA CYS A 137 -9.05 12.32 -18.24
C CYS A 137 -8.45 13.65 -18.71
N LEU A 138 -7.71 13.61 -19.82
CA LEU A 138 -7.18 14.79 -20.49
C LEU A 138 -8.10 15.15 -21.64
N ARG A 139 -8.54 16.41 -21.67
CA ARG A 139 -9.37 16.95 -22.74
C ARG A 139 -8.64 18.11 -23.43
N ARG A 140 -8.72 18.16 -24.76
CA ARG A 140 -8.30 19.29 -25.59
C ARG A 140 -9.48 19.68 -26.47
N ASP A 141 -9.81 20.96 -26.51
CA ASP A 141 -10.89 21.51 -27.35
C ASP A 141 -12.23 20.78 -27.17
N GLY A 142 -12.56 20.41 -25.94
CA GLY A 142 -13.79 19.71 -25.61
C GLY A 142 -13.80 18.21 -25.94
N GLN A 143 -12.75 17.64 -26.53
CA GLN A 143 -12.63 16.21 -26.82
C GLN A 143 -11.69 15.50 -25.85
N THR A 144 -12.01 14.26 -25.47
CA THR A 144 -11.15 13.42 -24.63
C THR A 144 -10.02 12.85 -25.47
N VAL A 145 -8.79 13.28 -25.17
CA VAL A 145 -7.58 12.84 -25.88
C VAL A 145 -6.93 11.65 -25.18
N TYR A 146 -7.07 11.55 -23.86
CA TYR A 146 -6.48 10.48 -23.07
C TYR A 146 -7.32 10.21 -21.83
N GLN A 147 -7.55 8.94 -21.51
CA GLN A 147 -8.21 8.53 -20.28
C GLN A 147 -7.58 7.24 -19.76
N GLN A 148 -7.21 7.20 -18.48
CA GLN A 148 -6.51 6.06 -17.91
C GLN A 148 -6.77 5.97 -16.41
N VAL A 149 -7.02 4.75 -15.92
CA VAL A 149 -7.01 4.47 -14.49
C VAL A 149 -5.56 4.36 -14.00
N LEU A 150 -5.24 5.07 -12.93
CA LEU A 150 -3.89 5.16 -12.35
C LEU A 150 -3.55 3.94 -11.48
N SER A 151 -3.73 2.74 -12.06
CA SER A 151 -3.48 1.44 -11.46
C SER A 151 -2.71 0.55 -12.43
N VAL A 152 -1.69 -0.14 -11.92
CA VAL A 152 -0.91 -1.12 -12.69
C VAL A 152 -1.70 -2.42 -12.90
N GLU A 153 -2.59 -2.75 -11.97
CA GLU A 153 -3.34 -4.00 -12.04
C GLU A 153 -4.52 -3.94 -13.02
N ARG A 154 -4.83 -5.10 -13.61
CA ARG A 154 -5.99 -5.35 -14.45
C ARG A 154 -6.94 -6.33 -13.74
N PRO A 155 -7.92 -5.82 -12.99
CA PRO A 155 -8.87 -6.66 -12.28
C PRO A 155 -9.83 -7.38 -13.24
N PRO A 156 -10.45 -8.51 -12.84
CA PRO A 156 -11.48 -9.19 -13.62
C PRO A 156 -12.83 -8.44 -13.63
N THR A 157 -13.03 -7.48 -12.73
CA THR A 157 -14.23 -6.63 -12.66
C THR A 157 -13.97 -5.23 -13.24
N LEU A 158 -15.02 -4.46 -13.53
CA LEU A 158 -14.92 -3.09 -14.09
C LEU A 158 -14.15 -3.03 -15.43
N GLN A 159 -14.34 -4.01 -16.31
CA GLN A 159 -13.64 -4.10 -17.61
C GLN A 159 -13.85 -2.89 -18.54
N GLY A 160 -14.93 -2.12 -18.32
CA GLY A 160 -15.19 -0.89 -19.09
C GLY A 160 -14.26 0.27 -18.75
N TRP A 161 -13.43 0.16 -17.71
CA TRP A 161 -12.43 1.16 -17.37
C TRP A 161 -11.10 0.83 -18.07
N ASN A 162 -10.36 1.86 -18.45
CA ASN A 162 -9.04 1.67 -19.07
C ASN A 162 -7.98 1.37 -18.00
N TRP A 163 -7.74 0.08 -17.74
CA TRP A 163 -6.79 -0.45 -16.74
C TRP A 163 -5.38 -0.70 -17.28
N GLY A 164 -4.45 -1.02 -16.38
CA GLY A 164 -3.11 -1.48 -16.74
C GLY A 164 -2.19 -0.34 -17.17
N TYR A 165 -2.15 0.72 -16.37
CA TYR A 165 -1.16 1.78 -16.52
C TYR A 165 0.25 1.18 -16.38
N CYS A 166 1.17 1.60 -17.24
CA CYS A 166 2.53 1.09 -17.22
C CYS A 166 3.30 1.61 -15.99
N GLY A 167 3.61 0.70 -15.05
CA GLY A 167 4.28 1.05 -13.78
C GLY A 167 5.69 1.62 -13.94
N GLU A 168 6.34 1.44 -15.09
CA GLU A 168 7.67 1.98 -15.39
C GLU A 168 7.69 3.51 -15.52
N TYR A 169 6.52 4.11 -15.80
CA TYR A 169 6.34 5.56 -15.92
C TYR A 169 5.82 6.21 -14.63
N ALA A 170 5.76 5.46 -13.53
CA ALA A 170 5.37 6.00 -12.24
C ALA A 170 6.27 5.52 -11.10
N PHE A 171 6.35 6.35 -10.07
CA PHE A 171 6.96 5.96 -8.81
C PHE A 171 6.15 6.46 -7.62
N TYR A 172 6.30 5.74 -6.52
CA TYR A 172 5.78 6.09 -5.22
C TYR A 172 6.91 6.61 -4.35
N HIS A 173 6.62 7.63 -3.56
CA HIS A 173 7.55 8.21 -2.61
C HIS A 173 6.86 8.43 -1.28
N ALA A 174 7.49 8.01 -0.18
CA ALA A 174 6.93 8.07 1.15
C ALA A 174 7.89 8.74 2.13
N LEU A 175 7.35 9.72 2.84
CA LEU A 175 7.97 10.36 3.98
C LEU A 175 6.85 10.72 4.96
N TYR A 176 6.52 9.77 5.85
CA TYR A 176 5.40 9.91 6.78
C TYR A 176 5.45 11.27 7.51
N PRO A 177 4.33 12.01 7.62
CA PRO A 177 2.94 11.63 7.35
C PRO A 177 2.47 11.88 5.90
N ARG A 178 3.39 12.06 4.95
CA ARG A 178 3.10 12.38 3.56
C ARG A 178 3.55 11.24 2.64
N ALA A 179 2.84 11.11 1.53
CA ALA A 179 3.25 10.29 0.43
C ALA A 179 2.93 10.97 -0.90
N TRP A 180 3.66 10.60 -1.94
CA TRP A 180 3.49 11.10 -3.28
C TRP A 180 3.45 9.91 -4.24
N THR A 181 2.61 9.99 -5.25
CA THR A 181 2.69 9.12 -6.42
C THR A 181 2.83 10.00 -7.63
N VAL A 182 3.91 9.83 -8.39
CA VAL A 182 4.18 10.59 -9.59
C VAL A 182 3.90 9.70 -10.78
N TYR A 183 3.05 10.16 -11.69
CA TYR A 183 2.67 9.46 -12.92
C TYR A 183 3.06 10.32 -14.11
N HIS A 184 3.97 9.83 -14.94
CA HIS A 184 4.26 10.43 -16.23
C HIS A 184 3.32 9.84 -17.29
N LEU A 185 2.55 10.68 -17.98
CA LEU A 185 1.60 10.22 -18.99
C LEU A 185 2.32 10.10 -20.36
N PRO A 186 2.60 8.87 -20.84
CA PRO A 186 3.34 8.68 -22.08
C PRO A 186 2.59 9.31 -23.26
N GLY A 187 3.32 10.05 -24.10
CA GLY A 187 2.76 10.70 -25.29
C GLY A 187 1.96 12.00 -25.02
N GLN A 188 1.76 12.40 -23.77
CA GLN A 188 1.01 13.61 -23.42
C GLN A 188 1.88 14.74 -22.88
N ASN A 189 3.15 14.47 -22.54
CA ASN A 189 4.08 15.39 -21.89
C ASN A 189 3.45 16.09 -20.67
N VAL A 190 2.75 15.29 -19.86
CA VAL A 190 2.08 15.73 -18.64
C VAL A 190 2.50 14.79 -17.53
N THR A 191 2.96 15.38 -16.43
CA THR A 191 3.33 14.65 -15.21
C THR A 191 2.35 15.00 -14.11
N LEU A 192 1.68 13.99 -13.57
CA LEU A 192 0.75 14.12 -12.46
C LEU A 192 1.47 13.80 -11.17
N THR A 193 1.32 14.65 -10.17
CA THR A 193 1.77 14.36 -8.80
C THR A 193 0.57 14.27 -7.88
N CYS A 194 0.31 13.06 -7.40
CA CYS A 194 -0.70 12.79 -6.38
C CYS A 194 -0.04 12.88 -5.01
N ARG A 195 -0.29 13.97 -4.28
CA ARG A 195 0.16 14.17 -2.91
C ARG A 195 -0.91 13.71 -1.93
N GLN A 196 -0.53 12.79 -1.08
CA GLN A 196 -1.31 12.21 -0.01
C GLN A 196 -0.81 12.73 1.34
N ILE A 197 -1.71 13.17 2.21
CA ILE A 197 -1.37 13.63 3.55
C ILE A 197 -2.30 12.92 4.56
N SER A 198 -1.70 12.49 5.67
CA SER A 198 -2.40 11.92 6.83
C SER A 198 -2.28 12.88 8.03
N PRO A 199 -3.05 13.98 8.09
CA PRO A 199 -3.12 14.83 9.26
C PRO A 199 -3.82 14.11 10.42
N SER A 200 -3.61 14.64 11.61
CA SER A 200 -4.29 14.21 12.83
C SER A 200 -5.82 14.33 12.78
N SER A 201 -6.41 15.12 11.86
CA SER A 201 -7.87 15.35 11.79
C SER A 201 -8.58 15.05 10.47
N LEU A 202 -7.93 15.10 9.29
CA LEU A 202 -8.64 14.98 8.00
C LEU A 202 -7.78 14.38 6.87
N MET A 203 -8.23 13.28 6.25
CA MET A 203 -7.55 12.71 5.08
C MET A 203 -7.62 13.64 3.86
N ILE A 204 -6.47 13.97 3.26
CA ILE A 204 -6.40 14.83 2.07
C ILE A 204 -5.53 14.18 1.01
N ILE A 205 -6.09 13.98 -0.19
CA ILE A 205 -5.35 13.64 -1.40
C ILE A 205 -5.52 14.80 -2.39
N ARG A 206 -4.40 15.40 -2.80
CA ARG A 206 -4.35 16.47 -3.81
C ARG A 206 -3.63 15.95 -5.04
N ILE A 207 -4.23 16.13 -6.20
CA ILE A 207 -3.61 15.82 -7.48
C ILE A 207 -3.21 17.14 -8.12
N GLN A 208 -1.92 17.30 -8.41
CA GLN A 208 -1.38 18.45 -9.11
C GLN A 208 -0.91 18.02 -10.49
N VAL A 209 -1.30 18.78 -11.50
CA VAL A 209 -0.86 18.59 -12.89
C VAL A 209 0.35 19.48 -13.11
N CYS A 210 1.43 18.89 -13.59
CA CYS A 210 2.68 19.58 -13.90
C CYS A 210 3.03 19.33 -15.36
N ARG A 211 3.47 20.40 -16.02
CA ARG A 211 4.00 20.38 -17.38
C ARG A 211 5.52 20.47 -17.33
#